data_AF-A0A377E623-F1
#
_entry.id   AF-A0A377E623-F1
#
_cell.length_a   1.000
_cell.length_b   1.000
_cell.length_c   1.000
_cell.angle_alpha   90.00
_cell.angle_beta   90.00
_cell.angle_gamma   90.00
#
_symmetry.space_group_name_H-M   'P 1'
#
loop_
_entity.id
_entity.type
_entity.pdbx_description
1 polymer ?
#
loop_
_entity_poly.entity_id
_entity_poly.type
_entity_poly.pdbx_seq_one_letter_code
_entity_poly.pdbx_strand_id
1 'polypeptide(L)' 'MRLQTDPTVIYGMGERYNGKLSRADLETPTAYNTYTITGLPPGAIATPGADSLKAAAHPAKTPYLYLCRW' A
#
# COMPACT_ATOMS: atom_id res chain seq x y z
N MET A 1 7.49 -6.61 9.65
CA MET A 1 7.87 -5.52 8.74
C MET A 1 6.60 -4.81 8.30
N ARG A 2 6.63 -3.49 8.13
CA ARG A 2 5.49 -2.75 7.55
C ARG A 2 5.57 -2.82 6.03
N LEU A 3 4.42 -2.72 5.34
CA LEU A 3 4.39 -2.81 3.88
C LEU A 3 4.80 -1.50 3.21
N GLN A 4 4.53 -0.35 3.84
CA GLN A 4 4.98 0.98 3.40
C GLN A 4 4.72 1.26 1.91
N THR A 5 3.44 1.18 1.52
CA THR A 5 3.03 1.39 0.12
C THR A 5 2.08 2.59 0.00
N ASP A 6 2.48 3.60 -0.79
CA ASP A 6 1.79 4.89 -0.91
C ASP A 6 0.31 4.79 -1.30
N PRO A 7 -0.12 3.91 -2.25
CA PRO A 7 -1.52 3.81 -2.64
C PRO A 7 -2.47 3.49 -1.48
N THR A 8 -1.98 2.79 -0.44
CA THR A 8 -2.81 2.49 0.73
C THR A 8 -3.06 3.72 1.61
N VAL A 9 -2.11 4.66 1.66
CA VAL A 9 -2.29 5.95 2.35
C VAL A 9 -3.28 6.81 1.59
N ILE A 10 -3.14 6.89 0.27
CA ILE A 10 -4.06 7.60 -0.63
C ILE A 10 -5.49 7.08 -0.46
N TYR A 11 -5.67 5.76 -0.46
CA TYR A 11 -6.98 5.16 -0.23
C TYR A 11 -7.55 5.51 1.15
N GLY A 12 -6.72 5.47 2.20
CA GLY A 12 -7.12 5.84 3.57
C GLY A 12 -7.50 7.31 3.74
N MET A 13 -7.01 8.21 2.88
CA MET A 13 -7.38 9.63 2.88
C MET A 13 -8.74 9.90 2.22
N GLY A 14 -9.16 9.05 1.27
CA GLY A 14 -10.42 9.21 0.54
C GLY A 14 -10.52 10.56 -0.17
N GLU A 15 -11.63 11.27 0.02
CA GLU A 15 -11.90 12.58 -0.61
C GLU A 15 -10.94 13.71 -0.19
N ARG A 16 -10.17 13.52 0.89
CA ARG A 16 -9.17 14.51 1.33
C ARG A 16 -7.94 14.53 0.42
N TYR A 17 -7.76 13.47 -0.38
CA TYR A 17 -6.65 13.39 -1.30
C TYR A 17 -6.84 14.36 -2.47
N ASN A 18 -5.97 15.36 -2.55
CA ASN A 18 -6.01 16.42 -3.56
C ASN A 18 -4.99 16.23 -4.69
N GLY A 19 -4.51 15.00 -4.88
CA GLY A 19 -3.47 14.68 -5.86
C GLY A 19 -2.04 14.91 -5.37
N LYS A 20 -1.86 15.38 -4.12
CA LYS A 20 -0.54 15.52 -3.48
C LYS A 20 -0.48 14.63 -2.24
N LEU A 21 0.67 13.98 -2.06
CA LEU A 21 0.99 13.18 -0.89
C LEU A 21 2.15 13.85 -0.16
N SER A 22 1.90 14.35 1.04
CA SER A 22 2.92 14.97 1.89
C SER A 22 3.47 13.98 2.91
N ARG A 23 4.61 14.31 3.51
CA ARG A 23 5.18 13.51 4.60
C ARG A 23 4.24 13.43 5.81
N ALA A 24 3.50 14.51 6.10
CA ALA A 24 2.53 14.51 7.19
C ALA A 24 1.41 13.48 6.96
N ASP A 25 1.02 13.26 5.70
CA ASP A 25 0.02 12.26 5.36
C ASP A 25 0.53 10.83 5.60
N LEU A 26 1.82 10.57 5.33
CA LEU A 26 2.46 9.28 5.60
C LEU A 26 2.52 8.97 7.11
N GLU A 27 2.65 9.99 7.94
CA GLU A 27 2.73 9.87 9.40
C GLU A 27 1.34 9.85 10.06
N THR A 28 0.28 10.26 9.35
CA THR A 28 -1.09 10.31 9.87
C THR A 28 -1.71 8.90 9.97
N PRO A 29 -2.09 8.44 11.17
CA PRO A 29 -2.67 7.09 11.33
C PRO A 29 -4.05 6.99 10.70
N THR A 30 -4.22 6.01 9.81
CA THR A 30 -5.52 5.58 9.29
C THR A 30 -5.58 4.06 9.26
N ALA A 31 -6.78 3.48 9.20
CA ALA A 31 -6.95 2.04 9.12
C ALA A 31 -6.30 1.41 7.87
N TYR A 32 -6.00 2.21 6.84
CA TYR A 32 -5.37 1.75 5.59
C TYR A 32 -3.90 2.18 5.46
N ASN A 33 -3.39 3.08 6.30
CA ASN A 33 -2.02 3.58 6.16
C ASN A 33 -0.99 2.53 6.61
N THR A 34 -0.43 1.80 5.65
CA THR A 34 0.60 0.77 5.85
C THR A 34 1.98 1.28 6.30
N TYR A 35 2.18 2.59 6.42
CA TYR A 35 3.33 3.17 7.14
C TYR A 35 3.14 3.14 8.66
N THR A 36 1.89 3.15 9.12
CA THR A 36 1.53 3.15 10.54
C THR A 36 1.08 1.77 11.04
N ILE A 37 0.28 1.05 10.24
CA ILE A 37 -0.20 -0.29 10.60
C ILE A 37 0.81 -1.38 10.22
N THR A 38 0.71 -2.53 10.89
CA THR A 38 1.48 -3.73 10.55
C THR A 38 0.56 -4.75 9.89
N GLY A 39 1.01 -5.35 8.78
CA GLY A 39 0.23 -6.32 8.01
C GLY A 39 -0.56 -5.66 6.87
N LEU A 40 -1.62 -6.36 6.43
CA LEU A 40 -2.50 -5.90 5.36
C LEU A 40 -3.55 -4.90 5.89
N PRO A 41 -4.01 -3.97 5.06
CA PRO A 41 -5.17 -3.15 5.38
C PRO A 41 -6.45 -4.02 5.51
N PRO A 42 -7.54 -3.49 6.11
CA PRO A 42 -8.80 -4.21 6.30
C PRO A 42 -9.45 -4.73 5.01
N GLY A 43 -9.15 -4.11 3.86
CA GLY A 43 -9.73 -4.47 2.58
C GLY A 43 -8.84 -4.07 1.40
N ALA A 44 -9.22 -4.54 0.21
CA ALA A 44 -8.56 -4.16 -1.03
C ALA A 44 -8.80 -2.67 -1.35
N ILE A 45 -7.76 -2.00 -1.85
CA ILE A 45 -7.81 -0.57 -2.21
C ILE A 45 -8.22 -0.32 -3.67
N ALA A 46 -8.25 -1.38 -4.50
CA ALA A 46 -8.61 -1.32 -5.91
C ALA A 46 -9.04 -2.71 -6.41
N THR A 47 -9.69 -2.76 -7.56
CA THR A 47 -10.04 -4.01 -8.24
C THR A 47 -8.78 -4.62 -8.89
N PRO A 48 -8.36 -5.84 -8.51
CA PRO A 48 -7.18 -6.46 -9.08
C PRO A 48 -7.46 -7.02 -10.48
N GLY A 49 -6.50 -6.86 -11.40
CA GLY A 49 -6.48 -7.58 -12.67
C GLY A 49 -6.05 -9.04 -12.51
N ALA A 50 -6.21 -9.85 -13.57
CA ALA A 50 -5.84 -11.26 -13.57
C ALA A 50 -4.35 -11.49 -13.25
N ASP A 51 -3.48 -10.65 -13.79
CA ASP A 51 -2.03 -10.74 -13.56
C ASP A 51 -1.67 -10.46 -12.10
N SER A 52 -2.26 -9.43 -11.48
CA SER A 52 -2.06 -9.09 -10.07
C SER A 52 -2.55 -10.22 -9.16
N LEU A 53 -3.68 -10.85 -9.49
CA LEU A 53 -4.22 -11.96 -8.72
C LEU A 53 -3.31 -13.20 -8.79
N LYS A 54 -2.80 -13.50 -10.00
CA LYS A 54 -1.83 -14.57 -10.21
C LYS A 54 -0.54 -14.32 -9.43
N ALA A 55 -0.03 -13.09 -9.43
CA ALA A 55 1.17 -12.72 -8.68
C ALA A 55 0.97 -12.85 -7.16
N ALA A 56 -0.21 -12.51 -6.64
CA ALA A 56 -0.54 -12.68 -5.23
C ALA A 56 -0.63 -14.16 -4.82
N ALA A 57 -1.21 -15.01 -5.67
CA ALA A 57 -1.33 -16.45 -5.41
C ALA A 57 -0.01 -17.22 -5.61
N HIS A 58 0.81 -16.79 -6.57
CA HIS A 58 2.06 -17.45 -6.96
C HIS A 58 3.23 -16.46 -7.04
N PRO A 59 3.75 -15.98 -5.89
CA PRO A 59 4.87 -15.05 -5.88
C PRO A 59 6.18 -15.73 -6.25
N ALA A 60 7.13 -14.95 -6.78
CA ALA A 60 8.50 -15.40 -6.98
C ALA A 60 9.18 -15.66 -5.63
N LYS A 61 9.84 -16.82 -5.47
CA LYS A 61 10.58 -17.17 -4.27
C LYS A 61 11.91 -16.40 -4.26
N THR A 62 11.94 -15.26 -3.58
CA THR A 62 13.13 -14.41 -3.47
C THR A 62 13.28 -13.89 -2.04
N PRO A 63 14.51 -13.56 -1.60
CA PRO A 63 14.76 -12.97 -0.29
C PRO A 63 14.64 -11.43 -0.30
N TYR A 64 14.12 -10.81 -1.38
CA TYR A 64 14.05 -9.36 -1.47
C TYR A 64 13.01 -8.78 -0.51
N LEU A 65 13.39 -7.70 0.17
CA LEU A 65 12.53 -6.99 1.13
C LEU A 65 12.23 -5.55 0.70
N TYR A 66 13.00 -5.02 -0.24
CA TYR A 66 12.91 -3.63 -0.69
C TYR A 66 12.88 -3.58 -2.21
N LEU A 67 12.09 -2.66 -2.72
CA LEU A 67 12.06 -2.28 -4.13
C LEU A 67 12.11 -0.75 -4.20
N CYS A 68 12.88 -0.24 -5.16
CA CYS A 68 12.90 1.17 -5.50
C CYS A 68 12.76 1.27 -7.02
N ARG A 69 11.84 2.10 -7.48
CA ARG A 69 11.71 2.43 -8.90
C ARG A 69 12.54 3.68 -9.16
N TRP A 70 13.41 3.60 -10.17
CA TRP A 70 14.15 4.76 -10.70
C TRP A 70 13.21 5.71 -11.45
#